data_AF-A0AAW2EVS6-F1
#
_entry.id   AF-A0AAW2EVS6-F1
#
_cell.length_a   1.000
_cell.length_b   1.000
_cell.length_c   1.000
_cell.angle_alpha   90.00
_cell.angle_beta   90.00
_cell.angle_gamma   90.00
#
_symmetry.space_group_name_H-M   'P 1'
#
loop_
_entity.id
_entity.type
_entity.pdbx_description
1 polymer ?
#
loop_
_entity_poly.entity_id
_entity_poly.type
_entity_poly.pdbx_seq_one_letter_code
_entity_poly.pdbx_strand_id
1 'polypeptide(L)'
;MVIIGTIYDIFVNQKNLNEKMNIEINKKNTIQIMEVEGTSSVKESKIGKMLICFSAYTNTKIIFNTKLHTDTIPVIHGIKFLNMCWIIAGHTGLYLADYIDNKVWTWKSSHSFISQIFLNSHIGVDTYFFLSGLLVTYFYIKDKVDKDRVQPLTYRAKINEFFILVIRRFIRLTPAYIATVIISQLSFTWFDKISQFYLHERPQETCSKYWWRNLLYINNLFSFDSMCLSWSWYLSADMQFFMITAALLILSTM
;
A
#
# COMPACT_ATOMS: atom_id res chain seq x y z
N MET A 1 10.59 -9.19 -14.95
CA MET A 1 9.69 -8.23 -15.63
C MET A 1 10.19 -6.79 -15.58
N VAL A 2 10.72 -6.30 -14.45
CA VAL A 2 11.17 -4.91 -14.33
C VAL A 2 12.22 -4.49 -15.38
N ILE A 3 13.26 -5.30 -15.60
CA ILE A 3 14.30 -5.02 -16.60
C ILE A 3 13.70 -4.92 -18.01
N ILE A 4 12.88 -5.91 -18.42
CA ILE A 4 12.23 -5.95 -19.73
C ILE A 4 11.29 -4.75 -19.92
N GLY A 5 10.49 -4.42 -18.90
CA GLY A 5 9.59 -3.27 -18.93
C GLY A 5 10.33 -1.94 -19.04
N THR A 6 11.47 -1.81 -18.35
CA THR A 6 12.31 -0.60 -18.40
C THR A 6 12.99 -0.44 -19.76
N ILE A 7 13.49 -1.52 -20.35
CA ILE A 7 14.06 -1.51 -21.71
C ILE A 7 12.98 -1.12 -22.72
N TYR A 8 11.80 -1.74 -22.66
CA TYR A 8 10.68 -1.39 -23.53
C TYR A 8 10.28 0.08 -23.39
N ASP A 9 10.19 0.59 -22.16
CA ASP A 9 9.80 1.96 -21.91
C ASP A 9 10.82 2.97 -22.45
N ILE A 10 12.11 2.78 -22.17
CA ILE A 10 13.16 3.71 -22.64
C ILE A 10 13.29 3.69 -24.18
N PHE A 11 13.38 2.49 -24.78
CA PHE A 11 13.74 2.39 -26.19
C PHE A 11 12.55 2.46 -27.15
N VAL A 12 11.35 2.06 -26.71
CA VAL A 12 10.16 2.05 -27.56
C VAL A 12 9.21 3.16 -27.16
N ASN A 13 8.80 3.20 -25.88
CA ASN A 13 7.74 4.11 -25.45
C ASN A 13 8.19 5.58 -25.43
N GLN A 14 9.32 5.90 -24.79
CA GLN A 14 9.84 7.28 -24.74
C GLN A 14 10.24 7.81 -26.12
N LYS A 15 10.81 6.95 -26.98
CA LYS A 15 11.11 7.32 -28.37
C LYS A 15 9.85 7.69 -29.13
N ASN A 16 8.81 6.84 -29.06
CA ASN A 16 7.52 7.12 -29.69
C ASN A 16 6.84 8.38 -29.12
N LEU A 17 6.96 8.64 -27.81
CA LEU A 17 6.44 9.84 -27.16
C LEU A 17 7.16 11.11 -27.63
N ASN A 18 8.50 11.08 -27.74
CA ASN A 18 9.29 12.20 -28.23
C ASN A 18 9.01 12.49 -29.72
N GLU A 19 8.87 11.45 -30.55
CA GLU A 19 8.47 11.60 -31.95
C GLU A 19 7.07 12.22 -32.06
N LYS A 20 6.09 11.77 -31.26
CA LYS A 20 4.75 12.38 -31.19
C LYS A 20 4.80 13.85 -30.78
N MET A 21 5.57 14.18 -29.74
CA MET A 21 5.68 15.55 -29.23
C MET A 21 6.33 16.47 -30.27
N ASN A 22 7.34 16.00 -30.99
CA ASN A 22 7.97 16.73 -32.10
C ASN A 22 7.01 16.93 -33.28
N ILE A 23 6.21 15.91 -33.63
CA ILE A 23 5.16 16.03 -34.65
C ILE A 23 4.09 17.03 -34.21
N GLU A 24 3.68 17.03 -32.94
CA GLU A 24 2.66 17.95 -32.42
C GLU A 24 3.17 19.40 -32.29
N ILE A 25 4.45 19.60 -31.94
CA ILE A 25 5.11 20.91 -31.98
C ILE A 25 5.21 21.41 -33.42
N ASN A 26 5.63 20.55 -34.36
CA ASN A 26 5.65 20.90 -35.78
C ASN A 26 4.23 21.16 -36.31
N LYS A 27 3.23 20.40 -35.88
CA LYS A 27 1.83 20.64 -36.24
C LYS A 27 1.36 21.97 -35.66
N LYS A 28 1.67 22.31 -34.41
CA LYS A 28 1.34 23.64 -33.83
C LYS A 28 2.02 24.79 -34.56
N ASN A 29 3.27 24.61 -35.00
CA ASN A 29 3.98 25.61 -35.80
C ASN A 29 3.38 25.74 -37.21
N THR A 30 2.88 24.66 -37.79
CA THR A 30 2.24 24.63 -39.12
C THR A 30 0.74 24.94 -39.10
N ILE A 31 0.05 24.80 -37.95
CA ILE A 31 -1.38 25.08 -37.75
C ILE A 31 -1.65 26.60 -37.71
N GLN A 32 -0.63 27.46 -37.64
CA GLN A 32 -0.81 28.86 -38.04
C GLN A 32 -1.05 29.04 -39.54
N ILE A 33 -0.91 27.99 -40.37
CA ILE A 33 -1.05 28.10 -41.83
C ILE A 33 -2.21 27.29 -42.40
N MET A 34 -2.57 26.10 -41.94
CA MET A 34 -3.70 25.37 -42.54
C MET A 34 -4.40 24.40 -41.58
N GLU A 35 -5.70 24.62 -41.44
CA GLU A 35 -6.68 23.75 -40.80
C GLU A 35 -6.92 22.49 -41.65
N VAL A 36 -7.32 21.40 -41.00
CA VAL A 36 -7.78 20.12 -41.58
C VAL A 36 -6.67 19.16 -42.06
N GLU A 37 -6.33 18.17 -41.22
CA GLU A 37 -6.34 16.75 -41.61
C GLU A 37 -6.05 15.82 -40.40
N GLY A 38 -6.80 14.72 -40.36
CA GLY A 38 -7.08 13.89 -39.20
C GLY A 38 -5.87 13.20 -38.57
N THR A 39 -5.84 13.19 -37.24
CA THR A 39 -4.85 12.46 -36.45
C THR A 39 -5.25 10.99 -36.31
N SER A 40 -4.54 10.12 -37.03
CA SER A 40 -4.57 8.67 -36.81
C SER A 40 -3.85 8.32 -35.50
N SER A 41 -4.62 8.05 -34.44
CA SER A 41 -4.06 7.55 -33.18
C SER A 41 -3.61 6.09 -33.35
N VAL A 42 -2.30 5.85 -33.43
CA VAL A 42 -1.71 4.50 -33.37
C VAL A 42 -2.11 3.85 -32.04
N LYS A 43 -2.86 2.74 -32.10
CA LYS A 43 -3.33 1.98 -30.93
C LYS A 43 -2.14 1.38 -30.19
N GLU A 44 -1.92 1.80 -28.95
CA GLU A 44 -0.96 1.17 -28.03
C GLU A 44 -1.35 -0.30 -27.78
N SER A 45 -0.40 -1.22 -27.91
CA SER A 45 -0.65 -2.64 -27.66
C SER A 45 -0.90 -2.88 -26.17
N LYS A 46 -1.85 -3.78 -25.83
CA LYS A 46 -2.16 -4.14 -24.42
C LYS A 46 -0.92 -4.66 -23.67
N ILE A 47 -0.05 -5.37 -24.38
CA ILE A 47 1.21 -5.90 -23.85
C ILE A 47 2.19 -4.76 -23.56
N GLY A 48 2.27 -3.75 -24.43
CA GLY A 48 3.08 -2.56 -24.21
C GLY A 48 2.67 -1.82 -22.94
N LYS A 49 1.37 -1.63 -22.72
CA LYS A 49 0.84 -1.02 -21.47
C LYS A 49 1.22 -1.84 -20.24
N MET A 50 1.11 -3.16 -20.32
CA MET A 50 1.51 -4.04 -19.21
C MET A 50 3.01 -3.96 -18.91
N LEU A 51 3.87 -3.89 -19.93
CA LEU A 51 5.31 -3.74 -19.76
C LEU A 51 5.70 -2.40 -19.12
N ILE A 52 5.03 -1.31 -19.49
CA ILE A 52 5.25 0.02 -18.91
C ILE A 52 4.94 0.02 -17.40
N CYS A 53 3.92 -0.73 -16.94
CA CYS A 53 3.63 -0.86 -15.50
C CYS A 53 4.81 -1.40 -14.68
N PHE A 54 5.73 -2.15 -15.30
CA PHE A 54 6.93 -2.68 -14.66
C PHE A 54 8.18 -1.83 -14.93
N SER A 55 8.09 -0.73 -15.67
CA SER A 55 9.24 0.14 -15.94
C SER A 55 9.72 0.82 -14.67
N ALA A 56 10.98 0.58 -14.31
CA ALA A 56 11.63 1.30 -13.21
C ALA A 56 11.72 2.79 -13.52
N TYR A 57 12.04 3.18 -14.76
CA TYR A 57 12.21 4.59 -15.14
C TYR A 57 10.93 5.42 -14.90
N THR A 58 9.81 4.99 -15.48
CA THR A 58 8.53 5.71 -15.33
C THR A 58 8.03 5.65 -13.89
N ASN A 59 8.10 4.50 -13.24
CA ASN A 59 7.66 4.36 -11.84
C ASN A 59 8.50 5.20 -10.89
N THR A 60 9.83 5.27 -11.07
CA THR A 60 10.72 6.13 -10.29
C THR A 60 10.35 7.61 -10.46
N LYS A 61 10.08 8.07 -11.69
CA LYS A 61 9.62 9.44 -11.92
C LYS A 61 8.29 9.75 -11.23
N ILE A 62 7.38 8.78 -11.17
CA ILE A 62 6.11 8.91 -10.44
C ILE A 62 6.34 8.94 -8.92
N ILE A 63 7.21 8.07 -8.40
CA ILE A 63 7.52 7.97 -6.96
C ILE A 63 8.18 9.26 -6.45
N PHE A 64 9.09 9.85 -7.21
CA PHE A 64 9.77 11.09 -6.84
C PHE A 64 9.01 12.36 -7.24
N ASN A 65 7.80 12.24 -7.78
CA ASN A 65 6.96 13.40 -8.08
C ASN A 65 6.35 13.96 -6.80
N THR A 66 6.72 15.18 -6.44
CA THR A 66 6.22 15.89 -5.25
C THR A 66 4.99 16.76 -5.51
N LYS A 67 4.46 16.76 -6.74
CA LYS A 67 3.24 17.52 -7.07
C LYS A 67 2.04 16.92 -6.34
N LEU A 68 1.40 17.73 -5.51
CA LEU A 68 0.17 17.37 -4.81
C LEU A 68 -1.03 17.58 -5.74
N HIS A 69 -1.93 16.60 -5.81
CA HIS A 69 -3.23 16.79 -6.41
C HIS A 69 -4.11 17.64 -5.48
N THR A 70 -4.99 18.45 -6.09
CA THR A 70 -5.93 19.34 -5.39
C THR A 70 -6.82 18.62 -4.37
N ASP A 71 -7.03 17.32 -4.57
CA ASP A 71 -7.91 16.49 -3.75
C ASP A 71 -7.21 15.81 -2.57
N THR A 72 -5.90 16.01 -2.43
CA THR A 72 -5.12 15.43 -1.33
C THR A 72 -5.12 16.34 -0.10
N ILE A 73 -5.06 15.74 1.10
CA ILE A 73 -4.97 16.47 2.36
C ILE A 73 -3.51 16.38 2.84
N PRO A 74 -2.67 17.42 2.64
CA PRO A 74 -1.21 17.33 2.84
C PRO A 74 -0.81 16.92 4.27
N VAL A 75 -1.54 17.41 5.26
CA VAL A 75 -1.30 17.12 6.69
C VAL A 75 -1.32 15.62 6.98
N ILE A 76 -2.19 14.86 6.31
CA ILE A 76 -2.30 13.41 6.49
C ILE A 76 -1.00 12.71 6.07
N HIS A 77 -0.30 13.21 5.05
CA HIS A 77 0.98 12.64 4.63
C HIS A 77 2.06 12.86 5.69
N GLY A 78 2.11 14.05 6.31
CA GLY A 78 3.03 14.35 7.40
C GLY A 78 2.78 13.48 8.65
N ILE A 79 1.51 13.34 9.06
CA ILE A 79 1.14 12.47 10.19
C ILE A 79 1.55 11.02 9.92
N LYS A 80 1.27 10.50 8.72
CA LYS A 80 1.67 9.15 8.33
C LYS A 80 3.19 8.97 8.38
N PHE A 81 3.97 9.95 7.94
CA PHE A 81 5.43 9.87 7.96
C PHE A 81 5.96 9.79 9.40
N LEU A 82 5.56 10.73 10.27
CA LEU A 82 6.02 10.76 11.66
C LEU A 82 5.61 9.49 12.41
N ASN A 83 4.39 9.02 12.18
CA ASN A 83 3.89 7.80 12.79
C ASN A 83 4.63 6.55 12.28
N MET A 84 4.98 6.49 10.99
CA MET A 84 5.80 5.40 10.45
C MET A 84 7.18 5.35 11.13
N CYS A 85 7.84 6.51 11.29
CA CYS A 85 9.13 6.59 12.00
C CYS A 85 9.02 6.09 13.44
N TRP A 86 7.95 6.47 14.14
CA TRP A 86 7.70 6.04 15.51
C TRP A 86 7.49 4.52 15.62
N ILE A 87 6.65 3.94 14.76
CA ILE A 87 6.39 2.49 14.70
C ILE A 87 7.67 1.71 14.39
N ILE A 88 8.47 2.17 13.42
CA ILE A 88 9.75 1.54 13.06
C ILE A 88 10.68 1.53 14.28
N ALA A 89 10.87 2.69 14.93
CA ALA A 89 11.75 2.80 16.10
C ALA A 89 11.30 1.87 17.24
N GLY A 90 9.99 1.78 17.50
CA GLY A 90 9.45 0.89 18.51
C GLY A 90 9.64 -0.59 18.18
N HIS A 91 9.39 -1.02 16.94
CA HIS A 91 9.63 -2.41 16.52
C HIS A 91 11.12 -2.76 16.58
N THR A 92 12.01 -1.85 16.18
CA THR A 92 13.46 -2.05 16.34
C THR A 92 13.82 -2.28 17.81
N GLY A 93 13.27 -1.48 18.73
CA GLY A 93 13.49 -1.64 20.16
C GLY A 93 12.94 -2.97 20.71
N LEU A 94 11.72 -3.34 20.32
CA LEU A 94 11.07 -4.59 20.75
C LEU A 94 11.87 -5.82 20.32
N TYR A 95 12.25 -5.91 19.05
CA TYR A 95 13.03 -7.06 18.56
C TYR A 95 14.48 -7.07 19.05
N LEU A 96 15.07 -5.90 19.33
CA LEU A 96 16.40 -5.83 19.93
C LEU A 96 16.40 -6.36 21.36
N ALA A 97 15.30 -6.23 22.11
CA ALA A 97 15.22 -6.62 23.51
C ALA A 97 15.56 -8.10 23.77
N ASP A 98 15.32 -8.96 22.78
CA ASP A 98 15.65 -10.40 22.86
C ASP A 98 17.16 -10.67 22.89
N TYR A 99 17.98 -9.73 22.40
CA TYR A 99 19.43 -9.89 22.21
C TYR A 99 20.28 -9.04 23.16
N ILE A 100 19.68 -8.34 24.12
CA ILE A 100 20.44 -7.51 25.06
C ILE A 100 21.00 -8.39 26.19
N ASP A 101 22.32 -8.31 26.40
CA ASP A 101 23.03 -9.04 27.45
C ASP A 101 22.56 -8.66 28.86
N ASN A 102 22.43 -7.35 29.13
CA ASN A 102 22.01 -6.85 30.44
C ASN A 102 20.51 -6.54 30.51
N LYS A 103 19.71 -7.61 30.62
CA LYS A 103 18.25 -7.51 30.71
C LYS A 103 17.76 -6.70 31.92
N VAL A 104 18.49 -6.73 33.04
CA VAL A 104 18.14 -5.97 34.26
C VAL A 104 18.26 -4.47 34.05
N TRP A 105 19.34 -4.03 33.40
CA TRP A 105 19.52 -2.62 33.05
C TRP A 105 18.47 -2.17 32.03
N THR A 106 18.18 -2.98 31.00
CA THR A 106 17.12 -2.70 30.03
C THR A 106 15.75 -2.57 30.70
N TRP A 107 15.41 -3.48 31.63
CA TRP A 107 14.18 -3.39 32.41
C TRP A 107 14.12 -2.10 33.21
N LYS A 108 15.21 -1.70 33.86
CA LYS A 108 15.24 -0.45 34.62
C LYS A 108 15.08 0.77 33.69
N SER A 109 15.77 0.77 32.55
CA SER A 109 15.70 1.84 31.55
C SER A 109 14.32 1.93 30.88
N SER A 110 13.59 0.81 30.75
CA SER A 110 12.26 0.78 30.14
C SER A 110 11.24 1.64 30.89
N HIS A 111 11.46 1.89 32.18
CA HIS A 111 10.60 2.74 33.01
C HIS A 111 10.80 4.25 32.77
N SER A 112 11.83 4.64 32.01
CA SER A 112 12.04 6.04 31.66
C SER A 112 10.96 6.54 30.70
N PHE A 113 10.60 7.82 30.81
CA PHE A 113 9.56 8.43 29.97
C PHE A 113 9.84 8.28 28.47
N ILE A 114 11.09 8.50 28.05
CA ILE A 114 11.48 8.36 26.65
C ILE A 114 11.35 6.91 26.17
N SER A 115 11.78 5.93 26.99
CA SER A 115 11.60 4.52 26.65
C SER A 115 10.12 4.12 26.54
N GLN A 116 9.26 4.66 27.41
CA GLN A 116 7.82 4.42 27.35
C GLN A 116 7.20 4.92 26.04
N ILE A 117 7.66 6.05 25.49
CA ILE A 117 7.19 6.52 24.17
C ILE A 117 7.46 5.47 23.09
N PHE A 118 8.67 4.89 23.05
CA PHE A 118 9.02 3.90 22.03
C PHE A 118 8.38 2.54 22.27
N LEU A 119 8.30 2.08 23.52
CA LEU A 119 7.70 0.77 23.86
C LEU A 119 6.19 0.72 23.60
N ASN A 120 5.52 1.88 23.68
CA ASN A 120 4.09 2.00 23.36
C ASN A 120 3.83 2.37 21.89
N SER A 121 4.77 2.11 20.98
CA SER A 121 4.61 2.43 19.55
C SER A 121 3.43 1.72 18.88
N HIS A 122 2.90 0.65 19.48
CA HIS A 122 1.70 -0.04 18.99
C HIS A 122 0.47 0.88 18.96
N ILE A 123 0.39 1.88 19.84
CA ILE A 123 -0.66 2.92 19.84
C ILE A 123 -0.59 3.76 18.55
N GLY A 124 0.59 3.87 17.93
CA GLY A 124 0.75 4.48 16.61
C GLY A 124 -0.14 3.82 15.55
N VAL A 125 -0.41 2.52 15.66
CA VAL A 125 -1.30 1.80 14.74
C VAL A 125 -2.72 2.37 14.75
N ASP A 126 -3.21 2.83 15.90
CA ASP A 126 -4.56 3.41 16.03
C ASP A 126 -4.72 4.68 15.18
N THR A 127 -3.64 5.46 15.04
CA THR A 127 -3.64 6.62 14.15
C THR A 127 -3.83 6.19 12.69
N TYR A 128 -3.26 5.06 12.27
CA TYR A 128 -3.52 4.52 10.93
C TYR A 128 -4.96 4.03 10.76
N PHE A 129 -5.53 3.37 11.76
CA PHE A 129 -6.93 2.95 11.72
C PHE A 129 -7.87 4.16 11.61
N PHE A 130 -7.63 5.20 12.40
CA PHE A 130 -8.39 6.44 12.33
C PHE A 130 -8.28 7.10 10.94
N LEU A 131 -7.06 7.26 10.41
CA LEU A 131 -6.84 7.85 9.10
C LEU A 131 -7.46 7.01 7.97
N SER A 132 -7.44 5.67 8.10
CA SER A 132 -8.06 4.74 7.16
C SER A 132 -9.57 4.96 7.10
N GLY A 133 -10.25 4.98 8.25
CA GLY A 133 -11.69 5.29 8.34
C GLY A 133 -12.03 6.68 7.83
N LEU A 134 -11.27 7.70 8.24
CA LEU A 134 -11.46 9.09 7.83
C LEU A 134 -11.41 9.24 6.30
N LEU A 135 -10.38 8.69 5.67
CA LEU A 135 -10.20 8.79 4.21
C LEU A 135 -11.29 8.05 3.45
N VAL A 136 -11.68 6.86 3.93
CA VAL A 136 -12.74 6.06 3.30
C VAL A 136 -14.06 6.82 3.33
N THR A 137 -14.44 7.38 4.48
CA THR A 137 -15.65 8.20 4.63
C THR A 137 -15.57 9.47 3.78
N TYR A 138 -14.45 10.19 3.82
CA TYR A 138 -14.26 11.42 3.05
C TYR A 138 -14.43 11.19 1.54
N PHE A 139 -13.74 10.18 0.98
CA PHE A 139 -13.85 9.89 -0.44
C PHE A 139 -15.22 9.32 -0.82
N TYR A 140 -15.85 8.54 0.06
CA TYR A 140 -17.19 8.03 -0.18
C TYR A 140 -18.21 9.18 -0.28
N ILE A 141 -18.20 10.09 0.69
CA ILE A 141 -19.10 11.25 0.69
C ILE A 141 -18.80 12.15 -0.52
N LYS A 142 -17.53 12.45 -0.81
CA LYS A 142 -17.14 13.26 -1.96
C LYS A 142 -17.64 12.65 -3.28
N ASP A 143 -17.46 11.35 -3.49
CA ASP A 143 -17.91 10.65 -4.69
C ASP A 143 -19.45 10.69 -4.85
N LYS A 144 -20.19 10.69 -3.74
CA LYS A 144 -21.66 10.80 -3.73
C LYS A 144 -22.16 12.24 -3.90
N VAL A 145 -21.39 13.25 -3.50
CA VAL A 145 -21.72 14.67 -3.69
C VAL A 145 -21.40 15.12 -5.12
N ASP A 146 -20.24 14.74 -5.66
CA ASP A 146 -19.82 15.13 -7.02
C ASP A 146 -20.64 14.45 -8.12
N LYS A 147 -21.23 13.29 -7.82
CA LYS A 147 -22.20 12.64 -8.69
C LYS A 147 -23.58 13.06 -8.20
N ASP A 148 -24.26 13.97 -8.91
CA ASP A 148 -25.68 14.35 -8.77
C ASP A 148 -26.69 13.16 -8.92
N ARG A 149 -26.31 11.95 -8.50
CA ARG A 149 -27.05 10.70 -8.64
C ARG A 149 -27.82 10.42 -7.35
N VAL A 150 -28.86 11.22 -7.16
CA VAL A 150 -30.06 10.79 -6.45
C VAL A 150 -30.85 9.89 -7.40
N GLN A 151 -30.33 8.69 -7.69
CA GLN A 151 -31.17 7.60 -8.15
C GLN A 151 -31.24 6.60 -7.01
N PRO A 152 -32.44 6.13 -6.62
CA PRO A 152 -32.58 5.11 -5.59
C PRO A 152 -31.89 3.84 -6.10
N LEU A 153 -30.65 3.61 -5.66
CA LEU A 153 -29.90 2.42 -5.99
C LEU A 153 -30.64 1.24 -5.38
N THR A 154 -31.15 0.35 -6.23
CA THR A 154 -31.70 -0.95 -5.83
C THR A 154 -30.76 -1.63 -4.84
N TYR A 155 -31.29 -2.34 -3.84
CA TYR A 155 -30.51 -3.09 -2.85
C TYR A 155 -29.35 -3.90 -3.45
N ARG A 156 -29.57 -4.53 -4.62
CA ARG A 156 -28.54 -5.26 -5.38
C ARG A 156 -27.37 -4.38 -5.83
N ALA A 157 -27.63 -3.14 -6.25
CA ALA A 157 -26.60 -2.22 -6.70
C ALA A 157 -25.71 -1.76 -5.54
N LYS A 158 -26.28 -1.56 -4.35
CA LYS A 158 -25.53 -1.23 -3.12
C LYS A 158 -24.65 -2.37 -2.65
N ILE A 159 -25.15 -3.61 -2.66
CA ILE A 159 -24.33 -4.79 -2.36
C ILE A 159 -23.18 -4.91 -3.37
N ASN A 160 -23.45 -4.68 -4.66
CA ASN A 160 -22.40 -4.71 -5.67
C ASN A 160 -21.34 -3.61 -5.42
N GLU A 161 -21.77 -2.40 -5.02
CA GLU A 161 -20.87 -1.32 -4.63
C GLU A 161 -19.96 -1.73 -3.46
N PHE A 162 -20.50 -2.39 -2.42
CA PHE A 162 -19.72 -2.94 -1.31
C PHE A 162 -18.61 -3.88 -1.81
N PHE A 163 -18.97 -4.89 -2.59
CA PHE A 163 -17.99 -5.86 -3.09
C PHE A 163 -16.95 -5.21 -4.01
N ILE A 164 -17.34 -4.24 -4.84
CA ILE A 164 -16.39 -3.50 -5.67
C ILE A 164 -15.37 -2.75 -4.82
N LEU A 165 -15.79 -2.08 -3.74
CA LEU A 165 -14.89 -1.37 -2.83
C LEU A 165 -13.91 -2.33 -2.13
N VAL A 166 -14.43 -3.44 -1.60
CA VAL A 166 -13.65 -4.49 -0.93
C VAL A 166 -12.64 -5.14 -1.87
N ILE A 167 -13.08 -5.58 -3.06
CA ILE A 167 -12.21 -6.23 -4.05
C ILE A 167 -11.13 -5.27 -4.55
N ARG A 168 -11.48 -4.00 -4.80
CA ARG A 168 -10.50 -3.00 -5.25
C ARG A 168 -9.41 -2.77 -4.21
N ARG A 169 -9.77 -2.68 -2.92
CA ARG A 169 -8.79 -2.57 -1.84
C ARG A 169 -7.95 -3.83 -1.70
N PHE A 170 -8.58 -5.00 -1.76
CA PHE A 170 -7.90 -6.30 -1.69
C PHE A 170 -6.85 -6.45 -2.80
N ILE A 171 -7.22 -6.24 -4.06
CA ILE A 171 -6.29 -6.34 -5.20
C ILE A 171 -5.14 -5.32 -5.09
N ARG A 172 -5.37 -4.16 -4.47
CA ARG A 172 -4.34 -3.15 -4.27
C ARG A 172 -3.31 -3.54 -3.20
N LEU A 173 -3.75 -4.11 -2.07
CA LEU A 173 -2.88 -4.40 -0.92
C LEU A 173 -2.23 -5.78 -0.98
N THR A 174 -3.00 -6.79 -1.41
CA THR A 174 -2.59 -8.19 -1.36
C THR A 174 -1.30 -8.51 -2.12
N PRO A 175 -1.02 -7.97 -3.31
CA PRO A 175 0.23 -8.30 -4.02
C PRO A 175 1.49 -7.92 -3.24
N ALA A 176 1.50 -6.72 -2.66
CA ALA A 176 2.61 -6.26 -1.82
C ALA A 176 2.71 -7.10 -0.54
N TYR A 177 1.58 -7.44 0.08
CA TYR A 177 1.57 -8.22 1.30
C TYR A 177 2.10 -9.65 1.10
N ILE A 178 1.65 -10.34 0.03
CA ILE A 178 2.17 -11.67 -0.32
C ILE A 178 3.66 -11.60 -0.62
N ALA A 179 4.12 -10.59 -1.37
CA ALA A 179 5.54 -10.42 -1.65
C ALA A 179 6.35 -10.29 -0.35
N THR A 180 5.87 -9.52 0.62
CA THR A 180 6.50 -9.38 1.93
C THR A 180 6.51 -10.68 2.72
N VAL A 181 5.42 -11.47 2.70
CA VAL A 181 5.37 -12.80 3.34
C VAL A 181 6.40 -13.74 2.71
N ILE A 182 6.48 -13.79 1.38
CA ILE A 182 7.45 -14.64 0.66
C ILE A 182 8.89 -14.23 0.97
N ILE A 183 9.20 -12.93 0.85
CA ILE A 183 10.53 -12.40 1.13
C ILE A 183 10.92 -12.72 2.57
N SER A 184 10.02 -12.47 3.52
CA SER A 184 10.26 -12.76 4.93
C SER A 184 10.51 -14.25 5.17
N GLN A 185 9.69 -15.15 4.60
CA GLN A 185 9.88 -16.60 4.73
C GLN A 185 11.25 -17.03 4.23
N LEU A 186 11.66 -16.54 3.05
CA LEU A 186 12.97 -16.87 2.47
C LEU A 186 14.11 -16.32 3.33
N SER A 187 14.01 -15.06 3.76
CA SER A 187 15.01 -14.42 4.61
C SER A 187 15.16 -15.14 5.94
N PHE A 188 14.07 -15.41 6.68
CA PHE A 188 14.13 -16.08 7.97
C PHE A 188 14.60 -17.53 7.88
N THR A 189 14.24 -18.26 6.80
CA THR A 189 14.77 -19.61 6.55
C THR A 189 16.27 -19.60 6.26
N TRP A 190 16.77 -18.56 5.61
CA TRP A 190 18.21 -18.38 5.37
C TRP A 190 18.95 -18.00 6.65
N PHE A 191 18.39 -17.07 7.43
CA PHE A 191 18.94 -16.67 8.73
C PHE A 191 19.00 -17.84 9.71
N ASP A 192 17.96 -18.66 9.81
CA ASP A 192 17.93 -19.85 10.69
C ASP A 192 19.11 -20.81 10.45
N LYS A 193 19.59 -20.91 9.20
CA LYS A 193 20.70 -21.79 8.83
C LYS A 193 22.10 -21.20 9.07
N ILE A 194 22.23 -19.88 9.08
CA ILE A 194 23.54 -19.19 9.00
C ILE A 194 23.80 -18.32 10.23
N SER A 195 22.76 -17.77 10.82
CA SER A 195 22.84 -16.93 12.00
C SER A 195 23.19 -17.76 13.24
N GLN A 196 24.06 -17.21 14.07
CA GLN A 196 24.28 -17.71 15.44
C GLN A 196 23.21 -17.19 16.41
N PHE A 197 22.49 -16.13 16.03
CA PHE A 197 21.41 -15.57 16.82
C PHE A 197 20.14 -16.36 16.60
N TYR A 198 19.58 -16.83 17.71
CA TYR A 198 18.30 -17.50 17.73
C TYR A 198 17.18 -16.47 17.88
N LEU A 199 16.27 -16.43 16.91
CA LEU A 199 15.12 -15.54 16.96
C LEU A 199 14.03 -16.12 17.87
N HIS A 200 13.50 -15.27 18.77
CA HIS A 200 12.36 -15.65 19.62
C HIS A 200 11.13 -15.95 18.76
N GLU A 201 10.77 -15.05 17.85
CA GLU A 201 9.80 -15.33 16.81
C GLU A 201 10.45 -16.22 15.75
N ARG A 202 9.76 -17.31 15.38
CA ARG A 202 10.22 -18.24 14.33
C ARG A 202 9.31 -18.21 13.09
N PRO A 203 9.31 -17.12 12.29
CA PRO A 203 8.51 -17.02 11.08
C PRO A 203 8.71 -18.21 10.13
N GLN A 204 9.91 -18.77 10.04
CA GLN A 204 10.23 -19.90 9.16
C GLN A 204 9.35 -21.13 9.43
N GLU A 205 8.97 -21.37 10.69
CA GLU A 205 8.11 -22.49 11.11
C GLU A 205 6.63 -22.12 11.04
N THR A 206 6.25 -20.94 11.53
CA THR A 206 4.84 -20.52 11.62
C THR A 206 4.27 -20.15 10.25
N CYS A 207 5.01 -19.40 9.43
CA CYS A 207 4.57 -18.99 8.11
C CYS A 207 4.46 -20.17 7.13
N SER A 208 5.32 -21.20 7.25
CA SER A 208 5.16 -22.41 6.42
C SER A 208 3.79 -23.09 6.61
N LYS A 209 3.18 -22.97 7.79
CA LYS A 209 1.88 -23.59 8.13
C LYS A 209 0.70 -22.62 7.97
N TYR A 210 0.92 -21.33 8.24
CA TYR A 210 -0.16 -20.37 8.45
C TYR A 210 -0.13 -19.15 7.51
N TRP A 211 0.74 -19.11 6.49
CA TRP A 211 0.81 -17.99 5.54
C TRP A 211 -0.54 -17.65 4.89
N TRP A 212 -1.40 -18.64 4.66
CA TRP A 212 -2.71 -18.45 4.04
C TRP A 212 -3.65 -17.58 4.90
N ARG A 213 -3.44 -17.53 6.22
CA ARG A 213 -4.22 -16.66 7.13
C ARG A 213 -3.92 -15.18 6.88
N ASN A 214 -2.68 -14.86 6.50
CA ASN A 214 -2.28 -13.51 6.11
C ASN A 214 -2.96 -13.13 4.79
N LEU A 215 -3.02 -14.05 3.82
CA LEU A 215 -3.72 -13.82 2.54
C LEU A 215 -5.21 -13.50 2.74
N LEU A 216 -5.86 -14.17 3.69
CA LEU A 216 -7.27 -13.96 4.01
C LEU A 216 -7.53 -12.80 4.98
N TYR A 217 -6.49 -12.11 5.46
CA TYR A 217 -6.60 -11.05 6.47
C TYR A 217 -7.30 -11.50 7.78
N ILE A 218 -6.99 -12.71 8.25
CA ILE A 218 -7.56 -13.30 9.48
C ILE A 218 -6.50 -13.73 10.50
N ASN A 219 -5.22 -13.42 10.28
CA ASN A 219 -4.15 -13.85 11.18
C ASN A 219 -4.32 -13.31 12.62
N ASN A 220 -4.92 -12.12 12.78
CA ASN A 220 -5.19 -11.50 14.08
C ASN A 220 -6.30 -12.18 14.91
N LEU A 221 -7.05 -13.14 14.35
CA LEU A 221 -8.10 -13.88 15.07
C LEU A 221 -7.58 -15.12 15.79
N PHE A 222 -6.30 -15.44 15.64
CA PHE A 222 -5.65 -16.61 16.24
C PHE A 222 -4.65 -16.18 17.32
N SER A 223 -4.13 -17.15 18.08
CA SER A 223 -3.12 -16.88 19.10
C SER A 223 -1.84 -16.32 18.50
N PHE A 224 -1.16 -15.46 19.26
CA PHE A 224 0.10 -14.80 18.88
C PHE A 224 1.16 -15.78 18.39
N ASP A 225 1.35 -16.90 19.10
CA ASP A 225 2.35 -17.94 18.76
C ASP A 225 2.09 -18.64 17.42
N SER A 226 0.85 -18.55 16.91
CA SER A 226 0.46 -19.14 15.62
C SER A 226 0.38 -18.12 14.48
N MET A 227 0.73 -16.85 14.74
CA MET A 227 0.74 -15.82 13.72
C MET A 227 1.97 -15.97 12.82
N CYS A 228 1.73 -15.94 11.50
CA CYS A 228 2.78 -15.70 10.54
C CYS A 228 3.02 -14.19 10.47
N LEU A 229 4.24 -13.75 10.80
CA LEU A 229 4.61 -12.34 10.95
C LEU A 229 3.71 -11.61 11.95
N SER A 230 4.06 -11.66 13.24
CA SER A 230 3.25 -11.08 14.31
C SER A 230 2.84 -9.64 14.00
N TRP A 231 3.80 -8.80 13.62
CA TRP A 231 3.64 -7.39 13.24
C TRP A 231 2.67 -7.15 12.08
N SER A 232 2.29 -8.15 11.29
CA SER A 232 1.32 -7.97 10.18
C SER A 232 -0.14 -8.02 10.64
N TRP A 233 -0.40 -8.24 11.93
CA TRP A 233 -1.74 -8.26 12.53
C TRP A 233 -2.56 -7.00 12.20
N TYR A 234 -1.92 -5.83 12.17
CA TYR A 234 -2.63 -4.56 11.96
C TYR A 234 -3.23 -4.47 10.56
N LEU A 235 -2.60 -5.10 9.56
CA LEU A 235 -3.09 -5.05 8.19
C LEU A 235 -4.39 -5.86 8.05
N SER A 236 -4.52 -6.94 8.81
CA SER A 236 -5.77 -7.70 8.91
C SER A 236 -6.86 -6.93 9.63
N ALA A 237 -6.52 -6.27 10.75
CA ALA A 237 -7.45 -5.38 11.44
C ALA A 237 -7.90 -4.21 10.55
N ASP A 238 -7.00 -3.59 9.80
CA ASP A 238 -7.32 -2.49 8.87
C ASP A 238 -8.29 -2.93 7.75
N MET A 239 -8.12 -4.14 7.20
CA MET A 239 -9.05 -4.68 6.22
C MET A 239 -10.43 -4.99 6.84
N GLN A 240 -10.45 -5.53 8.06
CA GLN A 240 -11.69 -5.80 8.80
C GLN A 240 -12.45 -4.50 9.12
N PHE A 241 -11.77 -3.49 9.66
CA PHE A 241 -12.35 -2.17 9.92
C PHE A 241 -12.80 -1.47 8.65
N PHE A 242 -12.10 -1.65 7.53
CA PHE A 242 -12.57 -1.16 6.25
C PHE A 242 -13.89 -1.79 5.81
N MET A 243 -14.02 -3.12 5.92
CA MET A 243 -15.26 -3.81 5.59
C MET A 243 -16.41 -3.31 6.46
N ILE A 244 -16.19 -3.15 7.76
CA ILE A 244 -17.19 -2.59 8.70
C ILE A 244 -17.56 -1.16 8.30
N THR A 245 -16.57 -0.30 8.04
CA THR A 245 -16.79 1.10 7.65
C THR A 245 -17.57 1.19 6.33
N ALA A 246 -17.19 0.41 5.32
CA ALA A 246 -17.89 0.37 4.04
C ALA A 246 -19.34 -0.12 4.18
N ALA A 247 -19.59 -1.13 5.03
CA ALA A 247 -20.93 -1.60 5.33
C ALA A 247 -21.77 -0.52 6.01
N LEU A 248 -21.22 0.18 7.01
CA LEU A 248 -21.89 1.28 7.70
C LEU A 248 -22.24 2.44 6.76
N LEU A 249 -21.33 2.83 5.86
CA LEU A 249 -21.57 3.90 4.87
C LEU A 249 -22.66 3.52 3.86
N ILE A 250 -22.72 2.26 3.45
CA ILE A 250 -23.76 1.78 2.55
C ILE A 250 -25.11 1.70 3.27
N LEU A 251 -25.11 1.28 4.53
CA LEU A 251 -26.30 1.25 5.38
C LEU A 251 -26.82 2.66 5.67
N SER A 252 -25.95 3.63 5.94
CA SER A 252 -26.35 5.01 6.24
C SER A 252 -26.99 5.73 5.05
N THR A 253 -26.81 5.21 3.84
CA THR A 253 -27.42 5.75 2.62
C THR A 253 -28.65 4.97 2.17
N MET A 254 -28.96 3.82 2.82
CA MET A 254 -30.16 3.00 2.52
C MET A 254 -31.42 3.74 2.94
#